data_AF-A0A9D2TZZ8-F1
#
_entry.id   AF-A0A9D2TZZ8-F1
#
_cell.length_a   1.000
_cell.length_b   1.000
_cell.length_c   1.000
_cell.angle_alpha   90.00
_cell.angle_beta   90.00
_cell.angle_gamma   90.00
#
_symmetry.space_group_name_H-M   'P 1'
#
loop_
_entity.id
_entity.type
_entity.pdbx_description
1 polymer ?
#
loop_
_entity_poly.entity_id
_entity_poly.type
_entity_poly.pdbx_seq_one_letter_code
_entity_poly.pdbx_strand_id
1 'polypeptide(L)' 'PAVGDPDNGIAAGTPFEDIPESWVCPLCGVGKDQFSVTE' A
#
# COMPACT_ATOMS: atom_id res chain seq x y z
N PRO A 1 4.76 -4.19 3.41
CA PRO A 1 6.01 -4.72 4.01
C PRO A 1 5.77 -5.57 5.27
N ALA A 2 5.99 -5.19 6.54
CA ALA A 2 5.77 -6.16 7.64
C ALA A 2 4.29 -6.35 8.05
N VAL A 3 3.55 -5.25 8.17
CA VAL A 3 2.15 -5.26 8.64
C VAL A 3 1.15 -5.46 7.51
N GLY A 4 1.45 -4.91 6.33
CA GLY A 4 0.50 -4.86 5.21
C GLY A 4 -0.59 -3.80 5.45
N ASP A 5 -1.70 -3.96 4.77
CA ASP A 5 -2.95 -3.21 4.94
C ASP A 5 -4.15 -4.18 4.82
N PRO A 6 -4.35 -5.08 5.80
CA PRO A 6 -5.27 -6.23 5.66
C PRO A 6 -6.74 -5.82 5.53
N ASP A 7 -7.14 -4.71 6.17
CA ASP A 7 -8.50 -4.18 6.09
C ASP A 7 -8.86 -3.72 4.67
N ASN A 8 -7.85 -3.36 3.87
CA ASN A 8 -7.98 -3.02 2.45
C ASN A 8 -7.43 -4.13 1.52
N GLY A 9 -7.27 -5.36 2.04
CA GLY A 9 -6.93 -6.54 1.25
C GLY A 9 -5.44 -6.70 0.91
N ILE A 10 -4.54 -5.94 1.53
CA ILE A 10 -3.10 -6.09 1.33
C ILE A 10 -2.52 -6.90 2.48
N ALA A 11 -2.06 -8.11 2.20
CA ALA A 11 -1.51 -8.98 3.22
C ALA A 11 -0.20 -8.43 3.83
N ALA A 12 0.11 -8.89 5.05
CA ALA A 12 1.44 -8.76 5.62
C ALA A 12 2.48 -9.40 4.68
N GLY A 13 3.65 -8.77 4.54
CA GLY A 13 4.71 -9.22 3.64
C GLY A 13 4.59 -8.71 2.21
N THR A 14 3.44 -8.20 1.76
CA THR A 14 3.27 -7.75 0.37
C THR A 14 4.24 -6.60 0.03
N PRO A 15 5.09 -6.76 -1.00
CA PRO A 15 5.90 -5.67 -1.55
C PRO A 15 5.02 -4.53 -2.06
N PHE A 16 5.48 -3.28 -1.94
CA PHE A 16 4.68 -2.13 -2.40
C PHE A 16 4.43 -2.15 -3.91
N GLU A 17 5.38 -2.70 -4.68
CA GLU A 17 5.24 -2.89 -6.13
C GLU A 17 4.11 -3.86 -6.51
N ASP A 18 3.81 -4.83 -5.67
CA ASP A 18 2.78 -5.85 -5.90
C ASP A 18 1.37 -5.41 -5.46
N ILE A 19 1.25 -4.24 -4.82
CA ILE A 19 -0.06 -3.68 -4.43
C ILE A 19 -0.84 -3.28 -5.69
N PRO A 20 -2.14 -3.57 -5.81
CA PRO A 20 -2.95 -3.15 -6.95
C PRO A 20 -2.89 -1.63 -7.21
N GLU A 21 -2.86 -1.21 -8.47
CA GLU A 21 -2.88 0.22 -8.84
C GLU A 21 -4.15 0.97 -8.38
N SER A 22 -5.22 0.23 -8.11
CA SER A 22 -6.46 0.78 -7.54
C SER A 22 -6.39 1.05 -6.03
N TRP A 23 -5.33 0.62 -5.35
CA TRP A 23 -5.15 0.91 -3.92
C TRP A 23 -4.92 2.41 -3.72
N VAL A 24 -5.51 2.93 -2.65
CA VAL A 24 -5.35 4.32 -2.21
C VAL A 24 -5.01 4.34 -0.72
N CYS A 25 -4.31 5.38 -0.28
CA CYS A 25 -4.00 5.57 1.13
C CYS A 25 -5.28 5.60 1.98
N PRO A 26 -5.45 4.72 2.99
CA PRO A 26 -6.67 4.69 3.80
C PRO A 26 -6.86 5.94 4.67
N LEU A 27 -5.84 6.78 4.79
CA LEU A 27 -5.89 8.01 5.60
C LEU A 27 -6.25 9.26 4.77
N CYS A 28 -5.83 9.33 3.51
CA CYS A 28 -5.98 10.54 2.69
C CYS A 28 -6.49 10.32 1.26
N GLY A 29 -6.63 9.07 0.81
CA GLY A 29 -7.22 8.71 -0.47
C GLY A 29 -6.35 8.95 -1.71
N VAL A 30 -5.08 9.33 -1.54
CA VAL A 30 -4.14 9.46 -2.68
C VAL A 30 -3.68 8.10 -3.18
N GLY A 31 -3.35 8.00 -4.47
CA GLY A 31 -2.88 6.77 -5.11
C GLY A 31 -1.40 6.45 -4.82
N LYS A 32 -0.95 5.30 -5.35
CA LYS A 32 0.44 4.82 -5.21
C LYS A 32 1.49 5.78 -5.77
N ASP A 33 1.11 6.65 -6.71
CA ASP A 33 1.97 7.64 -7.36
C ASP A 33 2.45 8.76 -6.42
N GLN A 34 1.80 8.94 -5.27
CA GLN A 34 2.18 9.93 -4.25
C GLN A 34 3.11 9.35 -3.16
N PHE A 35 3.53 8.09 -3.30
CA PHE A 35 4.40 7.42 -2.32
C PHE A 35 5.83 7.26 -2.84
N SER A 36 6.78 7.26 -1.90
CA SER A 36 8.18 6.94 -2.15
C SER A 36 8.64 5.86 -1.17
N VAL A 37 9.55 5.00 -1.62
CA VAL A 37 10.19 4.01 -0.73
C VAL A 37 10.96 4.74 0.37
N THR A 38 10.72 4.37 1.62
CA THR A 38 11.53 4.78 2.77
C THR A 38 12.41 3.61 3.18
N GLU A 39 13.66 3.87 3.56
CA GLU A 39 14.55 2.83 4.11
C GLU A 39 14.11 2.34 5.49
#